data_AF-A0A5R9GSA0-F1
#
_entry.id   AF-A0A5R9GSA0-F1
#
_cell.length_a   1.000
_cell.length_b   1.000
_cell.length_c   1.000
_cell.angle_alpha   90.00
_cell.angle_beta   90.00
_cell.angle_gamma   90.00
#
_symmetry.space_group_name_H-M   'P 1'
#
loop_
_entity.id
_entity.type
_entity.pdbx_description
1 polymer ?
#
loop_
_entity_poly.entity_id
_entity_poly.type
_entity_poly.pdbx_seq_one_letter_code
_entity_poly.pdbx_strand_id
1 'polypeptide(L)'
;MLRPEFTSDLANKLMDGAWINLISAHGQGRRRTLADLRRHLPASLPVVLIDLKLHAEQLPVLLSRQSAITGPMLLVIHNFHLLQNPDLIGQLQELKKIHGLSLLVTSEVKCDHFPLDTEDLMLPPLQRTEIANELQRRGIDADSALIEQIIRADMPCSELEKIMAP
;
A
#
# COMPACT_ATOMS: atom_id res chain seq x y z
N MET A 1 14.01 5.14 -5.48
CA MET A 1 12.68 5.12 -4.86
C MET A 1 11.68 4.98 -5.98
N LEU A 2 10.62 4.19 -5.83
CA LEU A 2 9.56 4.14 -6.84
C LEU A 2 8.54 5.24 -6.54
N ARG A 3 8.13 6.01 -7.56
CA ARG A 3 7.06 7.02 -7.47
C ARG A 3 7.26 8.01 -6.33
N PRO A 4 8.35 8.80 -6.37
CA PRO A 4 8.71 9.66 -5.25
C PRO A 4 7.63 10.69 -4.92
N GLU A 5 7.05 11.34 -5.94
CA GLU A 5 5.98 12.33 -5.78
C GLU A 5 4.72 11.70 -5.19
N PHE A 6 4.23 10.63 -5.82
CA PHE A 6 3.04 9.90 -5.33
C PHE A 6 3.21 9.41 -3.89
N THR A 7 4.38 8.87 -3.55
CA THR A 7 4.64 8.32 -2.21
C THR A 7 4.71 9.43 -1.17
N SER A 8 5.26 10.60 -1.53
CA SER A 8 5.24 11.80 -0.68
C SER A 8 3.81 12.30 -0.46
N ASP A 9 2.99 12.39 -1.51
CA ASP A 9 1.60 12.83 -1.40
C ASP A 9 0.74 11.86 -0.59
N LEU A 10 0.94 10.55 -0.79
CA LEU A 10 0.32 9.51 0.02
C LEU A 10 0.70 9.66 1.49
N ALA A 11 1.98 9.92 1.81
CA ALA A 11 2.43 10.15 3.18
C ALA A 11 1.76 11.37 3.80
N ASN A 12 1.67 12.48 3.07
CA ASN A 12 1.04 13.71 3.55
C ASN A 12 -0.44 13.48 3.88
N LYS A 13 -1.20 12.85 2.96
CA LYS A 13 -2.60 12.51 3.22
C LYS A 13 -2.76 11.64 4.47
N LEU A 14 -1.91 10.61 4.62
CA LEU A 14 -1.94 9.75 5.81
C LEU A 14 -1.54 10.51 7.07
N MET A 15 -0.60 11.44 7.03
CA MET A 15 -0.26 12.29 8.18
C MET A 15 -1.40 13.22 8.58
N ASP A 16 -2.25 13.61 7.62
CA ASP A 16 -3.44 14.44 7.85
C ASP A 16 -4.66 13.65 8.36
N GLY A 17 -4.51 12.35 8.65
CA GLY A 17 -5.60 11.51 9.15
C GLY A 17 -6.42 10.81 8.07
N ALA A 18 -5.95 10.77 6.82
CA ALA A 18 -6.73 10.18 5.74
C ALA A 18 -6.93 8.67 5.89
N TRP A 19 -8.07 8.22 5.36
CA TRP A 19 -8.46 6.83 5.21
C TRP A 19 -8.43 6.51 3.73
N ILE A 20 -7.47 5.68 3.31
CA ILE A 20 -7.13 5.50 1.90
C ILE A 20 -7.24 4.02 1.53
N ASN A 21 -7.89 3.75 0.40
CA ASN A 21 -7.82 2.49 -0.31
C ASN A 21 -6.84 2.63 -1.49
N LEU A 22 -5.63 2.10 -1.30
CA LEU A 22 -4.62 2.04 -2.36
C LEU A 22 -4.92 0.88 -3.30
N ILE A 23 -5.45 1.20 -4.48
CA ILE A 23 -5.75 0.26 -5.53
C ILE A 23 -4.51 0.11 -6.41
N SER A 24 -3.97 -1.11 -6.45
CA SER A 24 -2.78 -1.44 -7.23
C SER A 24 -2.99 -2.78 -7.89
N ALA A 25 -2.94 -2.81 -9.21
CA ALA A 25 -2.90 -4.06 -9.96
C ALA A 25 -1.70 -4.92 -9.52
N HIS A 26 -1.82 -6.23 -9.76
CA HIS A 26 -0.80 -7.20 -9.36
C HIS A 26 0.57 -6.80 -9.91
N GLY A 27 1.56 -6.84 -9.03
CA GLY A 27 2.95 -6.53 -9.34
C GLY A 27 3.24 -5.09 -9.74
N GLN A 28 2.36 -4.10 -9.63
CA GLN A 28 2.77 -2.69 -9.85
C GLN A 28 3.71 -2.12 -8.76
N GLY A 29 4.40 -2.94 -7.96
CA GLY A 29 5.33 -2.49 -6.95
C GLY A 29 4.67 -1.94 -5.68
N ARG A 30 3.45 -2.40 -5.35
CA ARG A 30 2.73 -2.06 -4.11
C ARG A 30 3.61 -2.21 -2.87
N ARG A 31 4.21 -3.40 -2.67
CA ARG A 31 5.10 -3.69 -1.53
C ARG A 31 6.26 -2.71 -1.44
N ARG A 32 6.83 -2.35 -2.59
CA ARG A 32 7.93 -1.40 -2.63
C ARG A 32 7.48 0.02 -2.31
N THR A 33 6.35 0.45 -2.84
CA THR A 33 5.74 1.76 -2.54
C THR A 33 5.49 1.88 -1.03
N LEU A 34 4.96 0.84 -0.39
CA LEU A 34 4.76 0.81 1.06
C LEU A 34 6.07 0.80 1.87
N ALA A 35 7.11 0.13 1.37
CA ALA A 35 8.43 0.18 1.99
C ALA A 35 9.06 1.59 1.86
N ASP A 36 8.89 2.22 0.71
CA ASP A 36 9.38 3.57 0.43
C ASP A 36 8.58 4.62 1.25
N LEU A 37 7.27 4.41 1.47
CA LEU A 37 6.41 5.25 2.32
C LEU A 37 6.98 5.44 3.72
N ARG A 38 7.60 4.41 4.30
CA ARG A 38 8.20 4.51 5.64
C ARG A 38 9.27 5.60 5.75
N ARG A 39 9.94 5.95 4.65
CA ARG A 39 10.95 7.03 4.62
C ARG A 39 10.34 8.44 4.71
N HIS A 40 9.06 8.58 4.35
CA HIS A 40 8.34 9.84 4.42
C HIS A 40 7.56 10.02 5.73
N LEU A 41 7.29 8.92 6.43
CA LEU A 41 6.61 8.96 7.73
C LEU A 41 7.60 9.25 8.86
N PRO A 42 7.22 10.05 9.87
CA PRO A 42 8.05 10.29 11.05
C PRO A 42 8.47 8.98 11.71
N ALA A 43 9.73 8.91 12.16
CA ALA A 43 10.24 7.71 12.83
C ALA A 43 9.40 7.36 14.09
N SER A 44 8.87 8.39 14.77
CA SER A 44 8.04 8.28 15.95
C SER A 44 6.60 7.86 15.70
N LEU A 45 6.09 7.91 14.45
CA LEU A 45 4.72 7.51 14.15
C LEU A 45 4.59 5.99 14.29
N PRO A 46 3.73 5.48 15.20
CA PRO A 46 3.43 4.07 15.28
C PRO A 46 2.75 3.60 13.99
N VAL A 47 3.28 2.53 13.39
CA VAL A 47 2.70 1.88 12.22
C VAL A 47 2.37 0.44 12.58
N VAL A 48 1.10 0.07 12.48
CA VAL A 48 0.65 -1.32 12.63
C VAL A 48 0.32 -1.87 11.26
N LEU A 49 0.91 -3.00 10.89
CA LEU A 49 0.67 -3.66 9.62
C LEU A 49 0.02 -5.02 9.85
N ILE A 50 -1.12 -5.24 9.21
CA ILE A 50 -1.83 -6.52 9.20
C ILE A 50 -1.91 -7.00 7.76
N ASP A 51 -1.31 -8.14 7.48
CA ASP A 51 -1.54 -8.84 6.22
C ASP A 51 -2.62 -9.91 6.42
N LEU A 52 -3.81 -9.68 5.87
CA LEU A 52 -4.94 -10.60 6.04
C LEU A 52 -4.71 -11.98 5.40
N LYS A 53 -3.73 -12.10 4.50
CA LYS A 53 -3.36 -13.41 3.94
C LYS A 53 -2.57 -14.25 4.95
N LEU A 54 -1.81 -13.61 5.85
CA LEU A 54 -0.90 -14.28 6.77
C LEU A 54 -1.39 -14.27 8.22
N HIS A 55 -2.09 -13.21 8.60
CA HIS A 55 -2.35 -12.84 9.99
C HIS A 55 -3.75 -12.23 10.21
N ALA A 56 -4.78 -12.79 9.57
CA ALA A 56 -6.15 -12.30 9.68
C ALA A 56 -6.66 -12.27 11.14
N GLU A 57 -6.19 -13.19 11.98
CA GLU A 57 -6.52 -13.31 13.40
C GLU A 57 -6.08 -12.10 14.25
N GLN A 58 -5.14 -11.29 13.76
CA GLN A 58 -4.66 -10.10 14.48
C GLN A 58 -5.64 -8.94 14.44
N LEU A 59 -6.49 -8.86 13.41
CA LEU A 59 -7.42 -7.75 13.24
C LEU A 59 -8.46 -7.68 14.38
N PRO A 60 -9.18 -8.76 14.74
CA PRO A 60 -10.10 -8.74 15.89
C PRO A 60 -9.41 -8.35 17.21
N VAL A 61 -8.19 -8.83 17.42
CA VAL A 61 -7.40 -8.49 18.63
C VAL A 61 -7.09 -7.00 18.67
N LEU A 62 -6.70 -6.40 17.54
CA LEU A 62 -6.46 -4.97 17.45
C LEU A 62 -7.75 -4.17 17.70
N LEU A 63 -8.87 -4.57 17.08
CA LEU A 63 -10.16 -3.90 17.23
C LEU A 63 -10.66 -3.94 18.68
N SER A 64 -10.44 -5.06 19.39
CA SER A 64 -10.78 -5.18 20.82
C SER A 64 -10.00 -4.21 21.72
N ARG A 65 -8.86 -3.68 21.24
CA ARG A 65 -7.97 -2.76 21.95
C ARG A 65 -8.11 -1.31 21.48
N GLN A 66 -9.15 -0.97 20.72
CA GLN A 66 -9.35 0.38 20.16
C GLN A 66 -9.28 1.50 21.20
N SER A 67 -9.74 1.26 22.43
CA SER A 67 -9.70 2.25 23.52
C SER A 67 -8.29 2.57 24.02
N ALA A 68 -7.30 1.74 23.70
CA ALA A 68 -5.89 1.97 24.04
C ALA A 68 -5.14 2.78 22.97
N ILE A 69 -5.76 3.04 21.81
CA ILE A 69 -5.17 3.88 20.76
C ILE A 69 -5.19 5.33 21.26
N THR A 70 -4.01 5.84 21.58
CA THR A 70 -3.82 7.21 22.07
C THR A 70 -2.83 7.92 21.16
N GLY A 71 -3.28 9.03 20.55
CA GLY A 71 -2.46 9.85 19.65
C GLY A 71 -2.36 9.33 18.21
N PRO A 72 -1.49 9.95 17.40
CA PRO A 72 -1.36 9.64 15.98
C PRO A 72 -0.87 8.21 15.72
N MET A 73 -1.52 7.49 14.81
CA MET A 73 -1.16 6.12 14.42
C MET A 73 -1.55 5.87 12.97
N LEU A 74 -0.76 5.07 12.26
CA LEU A 74 -1.12 4.52 10.96
C LEU A 74 -1.42 3.02 11.06
N LEU A 75 -2.64 2.62 10.70
CA LEU A 75 -3.00 1.23 10.47
C LEU A 75 -2.87 0.91 8.98
N VAL A 76 -2.14 -0.14 8.64
CA VAL A 76 -1.99 -0.64 7.27
C VAL A 76 -2.60 -2.04 7.18
N ILE A 77 -3.58 -2.24 6.31
CA ILE A 77 -4.21 -3.54 6.08
C ILE A 77 -3.97 -3.98 4.64
N HIS A 78 -3.18 -5.05 4.48
CA HIS A 78 -2.95 -5.65 3.17
C HIS A 78 -4.02 -6.68 2.83
N ASN A 79 -4.27 -6.81 1.53
CA ASN A 79 -5.19 -7.80 0.97
C ASN A 79 -6.60 -7.66 1.56
N PHE A 80 -7.11 -6.42 1.63
CA PHE A 80 -8.37 -6.10 2.29
C PHE A 80 -9.57 -6.89 1.73
N HIS A 81 -9.53 -7.24 0.45
CA HIS A 81 -10.52 -8.12 -0.21
C HIS A 81 -10.73 -9.48 0.48
N LEU A 82 -9.80 -9.93 1.34
CA LEU A 82 -9.94 -11.15 2.13
C LEU A 82 -10.81 -10.95 3.39
N LEU A 83 -11.06 -9.71 3.82
CA LEU A 83 -11.94 -9.43 4.94
C LEU A 83 -13.40 -9.49 4.48
N GLN A 84 -14.07 -10.60 4.81
CA GLN A 84 -15.47 -10.82 4.45
C GLN A 84 -16.44 -10.68 5.63
N ASN A 85 -15.93 -10.57 6.86
CA ASN A 85 -16.77 -10.49 8.05
C ASN A 85 -17.34 -9.06 8.21
N PRO A 86 -18.67 -8.86 8.07
CA PRO A 86 -19.29 -7.53 8.14
C PRO A 86 -19.17 -6.88 9.52
N ASP A 87 -19.12 -7.66 10.60
CA ASP A 87 -19.00 -7.12 11.95
C ASP A 87 -17.61 -6.50 12.17
N LEU A 88 -16.55 -7.15 11.68
CA LEU A 88 -15.19 -6.62 11.74
C LEU A 88 -15.02 -5.38 10.85
N ILE A 89 -15.67 -5.37 9.69
CA ILE A 89 -15.70 -4.19 8.81
C ILE A 89 -16.40 -3.03 9.52
N GLY A 90 -17.56 -3.26 10.15
CA GLY A 90 -18.28 -2.25 10.92
C GLY A 90 -17.44 -1.71 12.07
N GLN A 91 -16.78 -2.59 12.83
CA GLN A 91 -15.86 -2.18 13.90
C GLN A 91 -14.67 -1.37 13.37
N LEU A 92 -14.11 -1.77 12.22
CA LEU A 92 -13.04 -1.00 11.58
C LEU A 92 -13.54 0.38 11.17
N GLN A 93 -14.73 0.50 10.57
CA GLN A 93 -15.32 1.79 10.19
C GLN A 93 -15.53 2.71 11.41
N GLU A 94 -15.88 2.16 12.56
CA GLU A 94 -16.03 2.92 13.80
C GLU A 94 -14.70 3.55 14.27
N LEU A 95 -13.55 2.95 13.94
CA LEU A 95 -12.24 3.53 14.26
C LEU A 95 -12.00 4.88 13.56
N LYS A 96 -12.73 5.20 12.48
CA LYS A 96 -12.63 6.50 11.80
C LYS A 96 -12.95 7.68 12.71
N LYS A 97 -13.67 7.44 13.81
CA LYS A 97 -13.99 8.45 14.84
C LYS A 97 -12.81 8.77 15.76
N ILE A 98 -11.74 7.97 15.73
CA ILE A 98 -10.56 8.17 16.58
C ILE A 98 -9.66 9.24 15.94
N HIS A 99 -9.53 10.39 16.62
CA HIS A 99 -8.65 11.46 16.18
C HIS A 99 -7.18 11.00 16.12
N GLY A 100 -6.53 11.27 14.99
CA GLY A 100 -5.13 10.91 14.76
C GLY A 100 -4.92 9.50 14.20
N LEU A 101 -5.98 8.71 14.02
CA LEU A 101 -5.87 7.41 13.34
C LEU A 101 -6.05 7.56 11.84
N SER A 102 -5.03 7.12 11.10
CA SER A 102 -5.04 7.01 9.65
C SER A 102 -5.11 5.55 9.24
N LEU A 103 -5.76 5.28 8.11
CA LEU A 103 -5.90 3.94 7.57
C LEU A 103 -5.38 3.90 6.14
N LEU A 104 -4.53 2.91 5.85
CA LEU A 104 -4.16 2.53 4.50
C LEU A 104 -4.56 1.07 4.27
N VAL A 105 -5.60 0.85 3.48
CA VAL A 105 -5.94 -0.47 2.98
C VAL A 105 -5.43 -0.65 1.57
N THR A 106 -5.13 -1.89 1.17
CA THR A 106 -4.71 -2.16 -0.21
C THR A 106 -5.64 -3.13 -0.90
N SER A 107 -6.03 -2.78 -2.12
CA SER A 107 -6.89 -3.57 -3.00
C SER A 107 -6.20 -3.83 -4.32
N GLU A 108 -6.52 -4.95 -4.98
CA GLU A 108 -5.97 -5.27 -6.30
C GLU A 108 -6.79 -4.68 -7.44
N VAL A 109 -8.09 -4.52 -7.21
CA VAL A 109 -9.06 -4.03 -8.18
C VAL A 109 -9.94 -3.00 -7.49
N LYS A 110 -10.39 -2.00 -8.25
CA LYS A 110 -11.42 -1.07 -7.80
C LYS A 110 -12.75 -1.81 -7.65
N CYS A 111 -13.43 -1.59 -6.54
CA CYS A 111 -14.77 -2.14 -6.31
C CYS A 111 -15.78 -0.99 -6.30
N ASP A 112 -16.93 -1.17 -6.95
CA ASP A 112 -17.98 -0.16 -6.96
C ASP A 112 -18.58 0.09 -5.57
N HIS A 113 -18.56 -0.94 -4.72
CA HIS A 113 -19.08 -0.91 -3.36
C HIS A 113 -17.96 -1.30 -2.38
N PHE A 114 -17.03 -0.39 -2.14
CA PHE A 114 -16.03 -0.58 -1.09
C PHE A 114 -16.68 -0.39 0.28
N PRO A 115 -16.49 -1.33 1.24
CA PRO A 115 -17.30 -1.34 2.46
C PRO A 115 -16.80 -0.37 3.55
N LEU A 116 -15.71 0.36 3.28
CA LEU A 116 -15.19 1.41 4.14
C LEU A 116 -15.33 2.77 3.45
N ASP A 117 -15.56 3.81 4.24
CA ASP A 117 -15.53 5.19 3.78
C ASP A 117 -14.07 5.66 3.66
N THR A 118 -13.45 5.33 2.53
CA THR A 118 -12.06 5.64 2.18
C THR A 118 -11.97 6.42 0.88
N GLU A 119 -10.93 7.24 0.74
CA GLU A 119 -10.50 7.78 -0.55
C GLU A 119 -9.81 6.67 -1.36
N ASP A 120 -10.30 6.42 -2.57
CA ASP A 120 -9.64 5.54 -3.53
C ASP A 120 -8.45 6.26 -4.18
N LEU A 121 -7.26 5.68 -4.03
CA LEU A 121 -6.06 6.12 -4.76
C LEU A 121 -5.54 5.00 -5.65
N MET A 122 -5.46 5.30 -6.94
CA MET A 122 -4.83 4.39 -7.90
C MET A 122 -3.31 4.54 -7.82
N LEU A 123 -2.59 3.43 -7.68
CA LEU A 123 -1.15 3.42 -7.82
C LEU A 123 -0.80 3.72 -9.29
N PRO A 124 -0.05 4.79 -9.61
CA PRO A 124 0.22 5.13 -11.00
C PRO A 124 1.14 4.08 -11.65
N PRO A 125 1.11 3.92 -12.98
CA PRO A 125 2.08 3.08 -13.66
C PRO A 125 3.50 3.61 -13.44
N LEU A 126 4.50 2.73 -13.54
CA LEU A 126 5.90 3.15 -13.44
C LEU A 126 6.33 3.91 -14.70
N GLN A 127 7.06 5.00 -14.52
CA GLN A 127 7.69 5.72 -15.61
C GLN A 127 9.00 5.05 -16.05
N ARG A 128 9.44 5.31 -17.28
CA ARG A 128 10.71 4.81 -17.86
C ARG A 128 11.90 5.00 -16.93
N THR A 129 12.04 6.20 -16.37
CA THR A 129 13.13 6.57 -15.48
C THR A 129 13.10 5.78 -14.17
N GLU A 130 11.91 5.48 -13.66
CA GLU A 130 11.72 4.71 -12.43
C GLU A 130 12.05 3.24 -12.64
N ILE A 131 11.67 2.67 -13.78
CA ILE A 131 12.04 1.32 -14.21
C ILE A 131 13.56 1.24 -14.36
N ALA A 132 14.17 2.17 -15.10
CA ALA A 132 15.62 2.22 -15.29
C ALA A 132 16.38 2.31 -13.96
N ASN A 133 15.95 3.20 -13.06
CA ASN A 133 16.55 3.35 -11.73
C ASN A 133 16.40 2.07 -10.89
N GLU A 134 15.26 1.38 -10.97
CA GLU A 134 15.06 0.13 -10.24
C GLU A 134 15.88 -1.02 -10.82
N LEU A 135 16.06 -1.10 -12.15
CA LEU A 135 16.93 -2.06 -12.82
C LEU A 135 18.40 -1.82 -12.45
N GLN A 136 18.87 -0.56 -12.53
CA GLN A 136 20.22 -0.17 -12.15
C GLN A 136 20.50 -0.47 -10.67
N ARG A 137 19.56 -0.18 -9.76
CA ARG A 137 19.67 -0.51 -8.33
C ARG A 137 19.88 -2.01 -8.10
N ARG A 138 19.37 -2.84 -9.00
CA ARG A 138 19.49 -4.31 -8.95
C ARG A 138 20.71 -4.82 -9.72
N GLY A 139 21.55 -3.94 -10.26
CA GLY A 139 22.75 -4.29 -11.01
C GLY A 139 22.47 -4.77 -12.44
N ILE A 140 21.29 -4.45 -12.99
CA ILE A 140 20.94 -4.81 -14.37
C ILE A 140 21.27 -3.64 -15.28
N ASP A 141 22.13 -3.92 -16.26
CA ASP A 141 22.35 -3.04 -17.39
C ASP A 141 21.19 -3.22 -18.38
N ALA A 142 20.20 -2.32 -18.27
CA ALA A 142 19.01 -2.36 -19.10
C ALA A 142 19.13 -1.34 -20.22
N ASP A 143 19.09 -1.82 -21.47
CA ASP A 143 18.98 -0.94 -22.60
C ASP A 143 17.56 -0.37 -22.75
N SER A 144 17.40 0.63 -23.60
CA SER A 144 16.11 1.24 -23.89
C SER A 144 15.09 0.25 -24.45
N ALA A 145 15.53 -0.82 -25.12
CA ALA A 145 14.63 -1.80 -25.73
C ALA A 145 13.97 -2.70 -24.67
N LEU A 146 14.73 -3.15 -23.67
CA LEU A 146 14.22 -3.90 -22.52
C LEU A 146 13.25 -3.05 -21.69
N ILE A 147 13.56 -1.78 -21.45
CA ILE A 147 12.65 -0.87 -20.73
C ILE A 147 11.34 -0.69 -21.49
N GLU A 148 11.39 -0.51 -22.81
CA GLU A 148 10.18 -0.42 -23.64
C GLU A 148 9.37 -1.71 -23.65
N GLN A 149 10.04 -2.87 -23.64
CA GLN A 149 9.37 -4.16 -23.56
C GLN A 149 8.63 -4.33 -22.23
N ILE A 150 9.25 -3.95 -21.12
CA ILE A 150 8.64 -3.99 -19.77
C ILE A 150 7.39 -3.11 -19.73
N ILE A 151 7.47 -1.88 -20.26
CA ILE A 151 6.34 -0.95 -20.28
C ILE A 151 5.21 -1.47 -21.17
N ARG A 152 5.52 -1.92 -22.39
CA ARG A 152 4.52 -2.43 -23.34
C ARG A 152 3.82 -3.69 -22.86
N ALA A 153 4.55 -4.54 -22.14
CA ALA A 153 4.00 -5.77 -21.58
C ALA A 153 3.12 -5.54 -20.35
N ASP A 154 2.98 -4.29 -19.87
CA ASP A 154 2.44 -3.95 -18.54
C ASP A 154 2.99 -4.90 -17.47
N MET A 155 4.30 -5.16 -17.57
CA MET A 155 4.91 -6.28 -16.89
C MET A 155 4.84 -6.04 -15.37
N PRO A 156 4.25 -6.98 -14.60
CA PRO A 156 4.27 -6.90 -13.15
C PRO A 156 5.73 -6.76 -12.68
N CYS A 157 6.03 -5.88 -11.72
CA CYS A 157 7.31 -5.87 -11.01
C CYS A 157 7.65 -7.23 -10.39
N SER A 158 6.65 -8.09 -10.12
CA SER A 158 6.87 -9.49 -9.72
C SER A 158 7.34 -10.38 -10.88
N GLU A 159 7.02 -10.06 -12.13
CA GLU A 159 7.59 -10.71 -13.32
C GLU A 159 9.00 -10.17 -13.63
N LEU A 160 9.27 -8.90 -13.31
CA LEU A 160 10.67 -8.44 -13.23
C LEU A 160 11.45 -9.33 -12.27
N GLU A 161 10.90 -9.73 -11.11
CA GLU A 161 11.58 -10.68 -10.21
C GLU A 161 11.89 -12.03 -10.86
N LYS A 162 11.09 -12.50 -11.85
CA LYS A 162 11.27 -13.79 -12.52
C LYS A 162 12.25 -13.78 -13.69
N ILE A 163 12.26 -12.70 -14.49
CA ILE A 163 13.32 -12.46 -15.50
C ILE A 163 14.71 -12.38 -14.84
N MET A 164 14.72 -12.17 -13.53
CA MET A 164 15.87 -11.89 -12.70
C MET A 164 16.29 -13.03 -11.76
N ALA A 165 15.63 -14.19 -11.81
CA ALA A 165 16.08 -15.38 -11.06
C ALA A 165 17.17 -16.10 -11.89
N PRO A 166 18.34 -16.42 -11.31
CA PRO A 166 19.43 -17.10 -12.01
C PRO A 166 19.04 -18.49 -12.52
#